data_AF-A0A9C8GQ08-F1
#
_entry.id   AF-A0A9C8GQ08-F1
#
_cell.length_a   1.000
_cell.length_b   1.000
_cell.length_c   1.000
_cell.angle_alpha   90.00
_cell.angle_beta   90.00
_cell.angle_gamma   90.00
#
_symmetry.space_group_name_H-M   'P 1'
#
loop_
_entity.id
_entity.type
_entity.pdbx_description
1 polymer ?
#
loop_
_entity_poly.entity_id
_entity_poly.type
_entity_poly.pdbx_seq_one_letter_code
_entity_poly.pdbx_strand_id
1 'polypeptide(L)'
;MRMQLRLNERERKVVDLLKGAGAMTPSQISVKTLMKPSDTHDAIRRLEKDGYVVVRETADNADGSMVALTGDLRSALIQKLS
;
A
#
# COMPACT_ATOMS: atom_id res chain seq x y z
N MET A 1 21.76 -2.03 -1.64
CA MET A 1 21.10 -2.38 -2.93
C MET A 1 19.97 -1.39 -3.15
N ARG A 2 20.02 -0.52 -4.17
CA ARG A 2 18.93 0.45 -4.42
C ARG A 2 17.73 -0.31 -5.00
N MET A 3 16.69 -0.50 -4.20
CA MET A 3 15.45 -1.14 -4.61
C MET A 3 14.73 -0.21 -5.62
N GLN A 4 14.91 -0.46 -6.92
CA GLN A 4 14.13 0.22 -7.95
C GLN A 4 12.72 -0.39 -7.95
N LEU A 5 11.80 0.28 -7.28
CA LEU A 5 10.39 -0.12 -7.23
C LEU A 5 9.82 -0.07 -8.66
N ARG A 6 9.49 -1.23 -9.24
CA ARG A 6 8.83 -1.32 -10.55
C ARG A 6 7.33 -1.07 -10.40
N LEU A 7 6.95 0.13 -9.96
CA LEU A 7 5.56 0.50 -9.72
C LEU A 7 4.97 1.22 -10.92
N ASN A 8 3.77 0.79 -11.34
CA ASN A 8 2.94 1.58 -12.22
C ASN A 8 2.31 2.77 -11.47
N GLU A 9 1.57 3.63 -12.19
CA GLU A 9 0.99 4.86 -11.61
C GLU A 9 0.03 4.57 -10.45
N ARG A 10 -0.79 3.51 -10.57
CA ARG A 10 -1.79 3.15 -9.56
C ARG A 10 -1.14 2.61 -8.30
N GLU A 11 -0.19 1.70 -8.47
CA GLU A 11 0.61 1.13 -7.39
C GLU A 11 1.40 2.22 -6.65
N ARG A 12 1.95 3.19 -7.39
CA ARG A 12 2.65 4.33 -6.81
C ARG A 12 1.74 5.19 -5.93
N LYS A 13 0.50 5.47 -6.37
CA LYS A 13 -0.48 6.21 -5.57
C LYS A 13 -0.78 5.50 -4.25
N VAL A 14 -0.95 4.19 -4.26
CA VAL A 14 -1.19 3.41 -3.04
C VAL A 14 0.02 3.46 -2.11
N VAL A 15 1.23 3.24 -2.64
CA VAL A 15 2.46 3.26 -1.84
C VAL A 15 2.71 4.65 -1.25
N ASP A 16 2.55 5.72 -2.03
CA ASP A 16 2.72 7.09 -1.56
C ASP A 16 1.67 7.48 -0.51
N LEU A 17 0.44 7.01 -0.67
CA LEU A 17 -0.60 7.20 0.34
C LEU A 17 -0.24 6.51 1.67
N LEU A 18 0.21 5.25 1.60
CA LEU A 18 0.57 4.47 2.78
C LEU A 18 1.85 4.99 3.47
N LYS A 19 2.76 5.67 2.76
CA LYS A 19 3.92 6.34 3.39
C LYS A 19 3.49 7.36 4.44
N GLY A 20 2.45 8.15 4.14
CA GLY A 20 1.97 9.20 5.04
C GLY A 20 1.01 8.68 6.11
N ALA A 21 0.12 7.75 5.76
CA ALA A 21 -0.93 7.26 6.65
C ALA A 21 -0.54 6.01 7.48
N GLY A 22 0.51 5.29 7.08
CA GLY A 22 0.96 4.06 7.72
C GLY A 22 0.16 2.83 7.29
N ALA A 23 -1.08 2.71 7.77
CA ALA A 23 -1.96 1.59 7.45
C ALA A 23 -3.38 2.07 7.16
N MET A 24 -4.01 1.53 6.13
CA MET A 24 -5.35 1.93 5.69
C MET A 24 -6.14 0.73 5.18
N THR A 25 -7.47 0.82 5.22
CA THR A 25 -8.33 -0.22 4.64
C THR A 25 -8.40 -0.07 3.10
N PRO A 26 -8.70 -1.16 2.35
CA PRO A 26 -8.86 -1.08 0.89
C PRO A 26 -9.86 -0.01 0.44
N SER A 27 -11.00 0.15 1.13
CA SER A 27 -11.99 1.17 0.78
C SER A 27 -11.45 2.59 1.03
N GLN A 28 -10.73 2.82 2.13
CA GLN A 28 -10.10 4.12 2.39
C GLN A 28 -9.06 4.47 1.31
N ILE A 29 -8.29 3.49 0.84
CA ILE A 29 -7.33 3.67 -0.25
C ILE A 29 -8.06 4.03 -1.53
N SER A 30 -9.12 3.30 -1.89
CA SER A 30 -9.93 3.56 -3.10
C SER A 30 -10.46 5.00 -3.11
N VAL A 31 -11.03 5.46 -2.00
CA VAL A 31 -11.55 6.82 -1.85
C VAL A 31 -10.43 7.87 -1.98
N LYS A 32 -9.32 7.71 -1.25
CA LYS A 32 -8.24 8.71 -1.26
C LYS A 32 -7.45 8.77 -2.56
N THR A 33 -7.37 7.66 -3.28
CA THR A 33 -6.67 7.57 -4.57
C THR A 33 -7.59 7.85 -5.77
N LEU A 34 -8.90 8.03 -5.53
CA LEU A 34 -9.95 8.15 -6.56
C LEU A 34 -9.92 7.00 -7.57
N MET A 35 -9.57 5.80 -7.10
CA MET A 35 -9.56 4.58 -7.90
C MET A 35 -10.83 3.78 -7.65
N LYS A 36 -11.27 3.01 -8.66
CA LYS A 36 -12.37 2.06 -8.46
C LYS A 36 -11.97 1.00 -7.41
N PRO A 37 -12.93 0.45 -6.65
CA PRO A 37 -12.63 -0.62 -5.70
C PRO A 37 -11.90 -1.79 -6.34
N SER A 38 -12.32 -2.21 -7.54
CA SER A 38 -11.67 -3.29 -8.32
C SER A 38 -10.21 -2.95 -8.68
N ASP A 39 -9.96 -1.75 -9.19
CA ASP A 39 -8.60 -1.29 -9.53
C ASP A 39 -7.71 -1.19 -8.29
N THR A 40 -8.30 -0.83 -7.15
CA THR A 40 -7.62 -0.73 -5.85
C THR A 40 -7.20 -2.10 -5.35
N HIS A 41 -8.11 -3.08 -5.38
CA HIS A 41 -7.80 -4.47 -5.04
C HIS A 41 -6.73 -5.06 -5.95
N ASP A 42 -6.80 -4.81 -7.27
CA ASP A 42 -5.78 -5.27 -8.22
C ASP A 42 -4.40 -4.66 -7.93
N ALA A 43 -4.35 -3.37 -7.58
CA ALA A 43 -3.10 -2.70 -7.20
C ALA A 43 -2.54 -3.25 -5.88
N ILE A 44 -3.37 -3.39 -4.84
CA ILE A 44 -2.97 -3.95 -3.54
C ILE A 44 -2.43 -5.37 -3.72
N ARG A 45 -3.14 -6.21 -4.48
CA ARG A 45 -2.73 -7.60 -4.72
C ARG A 45 -1.39 -7.73 -5.42
N ARG A 46 -1.12 -6.86 -6.40
CA ARG A 46 0.20 -6.82 -7.07
C ARG A 46 1.28 -6.33 -6.13
N LEU A 47 1.01 -5.27 -5.38
CA LEU A 47 1.93 -4.75 -4.38
C LEU A 47 2.28 -5.78 -3.30
N GLU A 48 1.30 -6.56 -2.86
CA GLU A 48 1.48 -7.63 -1.88
C GLU A 48 2.33 -8.75 -2.46
N LYS A 49 2.01 -9.20 -3.68
CA LYS A 49 2.77 -10.23 -4.39
C LYS A 49 4.25 -9.83 -4.58
N ASP A 50 4.50 -8.56 -4.83
CA ASP A 50 5.85 -8.01 -5.02
C ASP A 50 6.54 -7.63 -3.69
N GLY A 51 5.88 -7.84 -2.54
CA GLY A 51 6.45 -7.61 -1.21
C GLY A 51 6.54 -6.13 -0.80
N TYR A 52 5.78 -5.24 -1.45
CA TYR A 52 5.74 -3.82 -1.11
C TYR A 52 4.76 -3.50 0.03
N VAL A 53 3.67 -4.26 0.13
CA VAL A 53 2.65 -4.11 1.17
C VAL A 53 2.36 -5.45 1.83
N VAL A 54 1.80 -5.39 3.03
CA VAL A 54 1.18 -6.52 3.72
C VAL A 54 -0.30 -6.23 3.87
N VAL A 55 -1.14 -7.23 3.58
CA VAL A 55 -2.55 -7.20 3.93
C VAL A 55 -2.71 -8.03 5.21
N ARG A 56 -3.36 -7.45 6.22
CA ARG A 56 -3.70 -8.14 7.46
C ARG A 56 -5.19 -8.13 7.64
N GLU A 57 -5.76 -9.32 7.85
CA GLU A 57 -7.16 -9.45 8.20
C GLU A 57 -7.39 -8.88 9.61
N THR A 58 -8.51 -8.19 9.77
CA THR A 58 -8.95 -7.65 11.06
C THR A 58 -10.46 -7.73 11.14
N ALA A 59 -10.97 -8.18 12.29
CA ALA A 59 -12.40 -8.25 12.54
C ALA A 59 -13.00 -6.87 12.89
N ASP A 60 -12.16 -5.86 13.12
CA ASP A 60 -12.57 -4.58 13.70
C ASP A 60 -12.97 -3.53 12.65
N ASN A 61 -13.02 -3.89 11.36
CA ASN A 61 -13.41 -2.96 10.30
C ASN A 61 -14.31 -3.60 9.24
N ALA A 62 -15.09 -2.76 8.54
CA ALA A 62 -16.06 -3.20 7.54
C ALA A 62 -15.42 -3.85 6.30
N ASP A 63 -14.14 -3.55 6.04
CA ASP A 63 -13.37 -4.13 4.94
C ASP A 63 -12.73 -5.49 5.31
N GLY A 64 -12.83 -5.93 6.56
CA GLY A 64 -12.21 -7.14 7.10
C GLY A 64 -10.68 -7.16 7.05
N SER A 65 -10.04 -6.07 6.63
CA SER A 65 -8.60 -6.05 6.31
C SER A 65 -7.99 -4.65 6.37
N MET A 66 -6.68 -4.61 6.61
CA MET A 66 -5.85 -3.41 6.55
C MET A 66 -4.61 -3.67 5.71
N VAL A 67 -4.21 -2.66 4.96
CA VAL A 67 -3.03 -2.66 4.09
C VAL A 67 -1.99 -1.71 4.68
N ALA A 68 -0.75 -2.18 4.82
CA ALA A 68 0.37 -1.39 5.30
C ALA A 68 1.62 -1.65 4.46
N LEU A 69 2.58 -0.72 4.43
CA LEU A 69 3.88 -0.97 3.79
C LEU A 69 4.65 -2.07 4.54
N THR A 70 5.41 -2.89 3.82
CA THR A 70 6.36 -3.82 4.44
C THR A 70 7.43 -3.06 5.24
N GLY A 71 7.94 -3.68 6.31
CA GLY A 71 8.95 -3.07 7.19
C GLY A 71 10.23 -2.69 6.45
N ASP A 72 10.63 -3.49 5.47
CA ASP A 72 11.79 -3.23 4.62
C ASP A 72 11.59 -2.00 3.74
N LEU A 73 10.39 -1.86 3.15
CA LEU A 73 10.04 -0.70 2.34
C LEU A 73 9.97 0.57 3.18
N ARG A 74 9.31 0.49 4.34
CA ARG A 74 9.19 1.61 5.27
C ARG A 74 10.57 2.10 5.71
N SER A 75 11.48 1.18 6.04
CA SER A 75 12.85 1.50 6.43
C SER A 75 13.66 2.12 5.29
N ALA A 76 13.55 1.58 4.07
CA ALA A 76 14.21 2.12 2.88
C ALA A 76 13.69 3.51 2.48
N LEU A 77 12.40 3.78 2.72
CA LEU A 77 11.78 5.07 2.42
C LEU A 77 12.12 6.15 3.45
N ILE A 78 12.24 5.78 4.72
CA ILE A 78 12.67 6.69 5.80
C ILE A 78 14.15 7.08 5.64
N GLN A 79 15.04 6.13 5.28
CA GLN A 79 16.46 6.43 5.06
C GLN A 79 16.72 7.40 3.90
N LYS A 80 15.77 7.58 2.97
CA LYS A 80 15.90 8.54 1.86
C LYS A 80 15.65 10.00 2.29
N LEU A 81 15.19 10.21 3.53
CA LEU A 81 14.88 11.51 4.14
C LEU A 81 15.91 11.95 5.20
N SER A 82 16.99 11.19 5.39
CA SER A 82 18.15 11.53 6.23
C SER A 82 19.38 11.76 5.36
#